data_AF-A0A3C0RYG8-F1
#
_entry.id   AF-A0A3C0RYG8-F1
#
_cell.length_a   1.000
_cell.length_b   1.000
_cell.length_c   1.000
_cell.angle_alpha   90.00
_cell.angle_beta   90.00
_cell.angle_gamma   90.00
#
_symmetry.space_group_name_H-M   'P 1'
#
loop_
_entity.id
_entity.type
_entity.pdbx_description
1 polymer ?
#
loop_
_entity_poly.entity_id
_entity_poly.type
_entity_poly.pdbx_seq_one_letter_code
_entity_poly.pdbx_strand_id
1 'polypeptide(L)'
;MKTHSTNYFNTLIEAAADTKVVKGTIPPSKSNKTVAERQYELIASAPYQYTSDDIIFQVYAERRDLTPDEYPEARAVFFSRGQACLRASPLTKTYGYGIHSNSEGKIALYGMETAIYQKFVADDNTAKVKAMRSTR
;
A
#
# COMPACT_ATOMS: atom_id res chain seq x y z
N MET A 1 23.77 -4.46 -9.93
CA MET A 1 22.44 -3.87 -10.28
C MET A 1 21.91 -3.15 -9.06
N LYS A 2 21.25 -1.99 -9.22
CA LYS A 2 20.65 -1.25 -8.11
C LYS A 2 19.28 -1.86 -7.79
N THR A 3 19.09 -2.40 -6.59
CA THR A 3 17.78 -2.86 -6.13
C THR A 3 16.94 -1.66 -5.74
N HIS A 4 15.73 -1.56 -6.29
CA HIS A 4 14.76 -0.52 -5.93
C HIS A 4 13.84 -1.02 -4.83
N SER A 5 13.38 -0.12 -3.97
CA SER A 5 12.39 -0.41 -2.93
C SER A 5 11.30 0.66 -2.94
N THR A 6 10.12 0.28 -2.51
CA THR A 6 8.93 1.12 -2.35
C THR A 6 8.59 1.37 -0.88
N ASN A 7 9.43 0.89 0.04
CA ASN A 7 9.22 1.02 1.47
C ASN A 7 9.43 2.46 1.95
N TYR A 8 8.58 2.86 2.88
CA TYR A 8 8.71 4.08 3.66
C TYR A 8 8.90 3.70 5.14
N PHE A 9 9.41 4.64 5.94
CA PHE A 9 9.67 4.42 7.37
C PHE A 9 9.13 5.61 8.17
N ASN A 10 8.41 5.35 9.25
CA ASN A 10 7.70 6.37 10.06
C ASN A 10 6.97 7.39 9.17
N THR A 11 6.23 6.89 8.18
CA THR A 11 5.62 7.72 7.14
C THR A 11 4.16 7.35 6.95
N LEU A 12 3.29 8.34 6.95
CA LEU A 12 1.91 8.24 6.51
C LEU A 12 1.80 8.63 5.04
N ILE A 13 1.32 7.70 4.22
CA ILE A 13 0.75 8.00 2.91
C ILE A 13 -0.69 8.46 3.13
N GLU A 14 -0.92 9.75 2.97
CA GLU A 14 -2.24 10.35 3.09
C GLU A 14 -3.13 9.95 1.91
N ALA A 15 -4.43 9.77 2.17
CA ALA A 15 -5.41 9.59 1.11
C ALA A 15 -5.37 10.78 0.13
N ALA A 16 -5.64 10.52 -1.15
CA ALA A 16 -5.58 11.55 -2.17
C ALA A 16 -6.61 12.65 -1.88
N ALA A 17 -6.17 13.92 -1.92
CA ALA A 17 -7.00 15.07 -1.60
C ALA A 17 -8.20 15.25 -2.57
N ASP A 18 -8.12 14.66 -3.77
CA ASP A 18 -9.17 14.69 -4.79
C ASP A 18 -10.06 13.44 -4.78
N THR A 19 -9.93 12.57 -3.77
CA THR A 19 -10.82 11.41 -3.63
C THR A 19 -12.26 11.84 -3.37
N LYS A 20 -13.22 11.11 -3.97
CA LYS A 20 -14.66 11.41 -3.81
C LYS A 20 -15.29 10.81 -2.56
N VAL A 21 -14.62 9.82 -1.95
CA VAL A 21 -15.12 9.17 -0.75
C VAL A 21 -14.79 10.00 0.49
N VAL A 22 -15.59 9.89 1.55
CA VAL A 22 -15.39 10.58 2.83
C VAL A 22 -14.87 9.65 3.94
N LYS A 23 -14.78 8.35 3.64
CA LYS A 23 -14.29 7.30 4.56
C LYS A 23 -13.62 6.17 3.78
N GLY A 24 -12.78 5.41 4.48
CA GLY A 24 -12.20 4.17 3.99
C GLY A 24 -13.29 3.22 3.51
N THR A 25 -13.31 2.93 2.22
CA THR A 25 -14.32 2.08 1.59
C THR A 25 -13.68 0.80 1.07
N ILE A 26 -14.12 -0.34 1.59
CA ILE A 26 -13.59 -1.65 1.20
C ILE A 26 -13.78 -1.83 -0.31
N PRO A 27 -12.73 -2.18 -1.08
CA PRO A 27 -12.86 -2.45 -2.49
C PRO A 27 -13.90 -3.56 -2.74
N PRO A 28 -14.80 -3.40 -3.74
CA PRO A 28 -15.84 -4.40 -3.99
C PRO A 28 -15.21 -5.69 -4.53
N SER A 29 -15.65 -6.82 -3.97
CA SER A 29 -15.24 -8.13 -4.46
C SER A 29 -15.80 -8.42 -5.85
N LYS A 30 -14.93 -8.89 -6.74
CA LYS A 30 -15.28 -9.28 -8.11
C LYS A 30 -14.86 -10.73 -8.36
N SER A 31 -15.43 -11.37 -9.39
CA SER A 31 -15.07 -12.74 -9.79
C SER A 31 -13.56 -12.91 -9.99
N ASN A 32 -12.90 -11.88 -10.51
CA ASN A 32 -11.44 -11.77 -10.52
C ASN A 32 -11.00 -10.69 -9.52
N LYS A 33 -10.29 -11.11 -8.45
CA LYS A 33 -9.81 -10.20 -7.42
C LYS A 33 -8.95 -9.08 -8.01
N THR A 34 -9.33 -7.84 -7.73
CA THR A 34 -8.59 -6.67 -8.21
C THR A 34 -7.31 -6.45 -7.41
N VAL A 35 -6.36 -5.66 -7.94
CA VAL A 35 -5.15 -5.28 -7.19
C VAL A 35 -5.50 -4.58 -5.88
N ALA A 36 -6.50 -3.69 -5.89
CA ALA A 36 -6.94 -2.98 -4.69
C ALA A 36 -7.51 -3.92 -3.64
N GLU A 37 -8.35 -4.87 -4.06
CA GLU A 37 -8.93 -5.89 -3.18
C GLU A 37 -7.86 -6.76 -2.53
N ARG A 38 -6.91 -7.29 -3.31
CA ARG A 38 -5.80 -8.11 -2.77
C ARG A 38 -4.93 -7.32 -1.78
N GLN A 39 -4.57 -6.08 -2.13
CA GLN A 39 -3.81 -5.22 -1.22
C GLN A 39 -4.59 -4.93 0.07
N TYR A 40 -5.90 -4.68 -0.03
CA TYR A 40 -6.75 -4.45 1.13
C TYR A 40 -6.76 -5.68 2.05
N GLU A 41 -7.05 -6.86 1.50
CA GLU A 41 -7.12 -8.11 2.28
C GLU A 41 -5.80 -8.39 3.01
N LEU A 42 -4.66 -8.26 2.33
CA LEU A 42 -3.35 -8.54 2.92
C LEU A 42 -2.99 -7.56 4.05
N ILE A 43 -3.22 -6.26 3.85
CA ILE A 43 -2.84 -5.25 4.85
C ILE A 43 -3.86 -5.22 6.01
N ALA A 44 -5.15 -5.35 5.72
CA ALA A 44 -6.20 -5.25 6.73
C ALA A 44 -6.27 -6.50 7.63
N SER A 45 -5.94 -7.69 7.10
CA SER A 45 -5.87 -8.92 7.89
C SER A 45 -4.65 -8.98 8.80
N ALA A 46 -3.56 -8.30 8.43
CA ALA A 46 -2.29 -8.36 9.13
C ALA A 46 -1.60 -6.98 9.24
N PRO A 47 -2.16 -6.03 10.01
CA PRO A 47 -1.57 -4.71 10.19
C PRO A 47 -0.15 -4.81 10.78
N TYR A 48 0.80 -4.09 10.19
CA TYR A 48 2.23 -4.11 10.55
C TYR A 48 2.90 -5.48 10.48
N GLN A 49 2.42 -6.39 9.64
CA GLN A 49 3.12 -7.65 9.36
C GLN A 49 4.04 -7.53 8.13
N TYR A 50 3.55 -6.87 7.09
CA TYR A 50 4.21 -6.80 5.78
C TYR A 50 4.72 -5.40 5.47
N THR A 51 5.76 -5.31 4.63
CA THR A 51 6.24 -4.03 4.07
C THR A 51 5.52 -3.67 2.76
N SER A 52 5.72 -2.45 2.24
CA SER A 52 5.18 -2.07 0.93
C SER A 52 5.68 -2.98 -0.19
N ASP A 53 6.97 -3.34 -0.14
CA ASP A 53 7.58 -4.25 -1.11
C ASP A 53 6.95 -5.64 -1.08
N ASP A 54 6.69 -6.17 0.11
CA ASP A 54 6.12 -7.51 0.26
C ASP A 54 4.69 -7.55 -0.29
N ILE A 55 3.88 -6.54 0.01
CA ILE A 55 2.50 -6.45 -0.51
C ILE A 55 2.49 -6.30 -2.03
N ILE A 56 3.32 -5.42 -2.59
CA ILE A 56 3.36 -5.20 -4.04
C ILE A 56 3.87 -6.45 -4.76
N PHE A 57 4.90 -7.10 -4.21
CA PHE A 57 5.46 -8.33 -4.77
C PHE A 57 4.49 -9.50 -4.66
N GLN A 58 3.81 -9.68 -3.53
CA GLN A 58 2.84 -10.77 -3.36
C GLN A 58 1.69 -10.65 -4.36
N VAL A 59 1.15 -9.45 -4.55
CA VAL A 59 0.12 -9.22 -5.57
C VAL A 59 0.65 -9.48 -6.99
N TYR A 60 1.93 -9.19 -7.26
CA TYR A 60 2.56 -9.55 -8.53
C TYR A 60 2.69 -11.07 -8.69
N ALA A 61 3.19 -11.78 -7.68
CA ALA A 61 3.40 -13.22 -7.68
C ALA A 61 2.09 -13.99 -7.87
N GLU A 62 1.05 -13.63 -7.11
CA GLU A 62 -0.29 -14.23 -7.21
C GLU A 62 -0.99 -13.93 -8.56
N ARG A 63 -0.56 -12.91 -9.30
CA ARG A 63 -1.10 -12.62 -10.65
C ARG A 63 -0.36 -13.34 -11.75
N ARG A 64 0.79 -13.91 -11.42
CA ARG A 64 1.67 -14.67 -12.32
C ARG A 64 1.71 -16.15 -11.96
N ASP A 65 0.91 -16.56 -10.97
CA ASP A 65 0.82 -17.93 -10.46
C ASP A 65 2.20 -18.51 -10.09
N LEU A 66 3.07 -17.66 -9.53
CA LEU A 66 4.42 -18.06 -9.13
C LEU A 66 4.37 -18.98 -7.91
N THR A 67 5.28 -19.94 -7.88
CA THR A 67 5.48 -20.84 -6.75
C THR A 67 6.46 -20.23 -5.73
N PRO A 68 6.41 -20.62 -4.44
CA PRO A 68 7.32 -20.09 -3.42
C PRO A 68 8.81 -20.24 -3.74
N ASP A 69 9.18 -21.31 -4.46
CA ASP A 69 10.55 -21.56 -4.91
C ASP A 69 11.04 -20.52 -5.92
N GLU A 70 10.14 -19.93 -6.71
CA GLU A 70 10.46 -18.89 -7.70
C GLU A 70 10.53 -17.49 -7.09
N TYR A 71 10.04 -17.31 -5.85
CA TYR A 71 9.93 -15.99 -5.23
C TYR A 71 11.27 -15.26 -5.11
N PRO A 72 12.38 -15.87 -4.67
CA PRO A 72 13.64 -15.15 -4.52
C PRO A 72 14.14 -14.56 -5.84
N GLU A 73 14.11 -15.35 -6.92
CA GLU A 73 14.56 -14.92 -8.24
C GLU A 73 13.60 -13.88 -8.84
N ALA A 74 12.29 -14.16 -8.80
CA ALA A 74 11.28 -13.26 -9.31
C ALA A 74 11.28 -11.91 -8.56
N ARG A 75 11.52 -11.91 -7.24
CA ARG A 75 11.63 -10.69 -6.43
C ARG A 75 12.84 -9.86 -6.82
N ALA A 76 13.99 -10.52 -7.03
CA ALA A 76 15.20 -9.83 -7.51
C ALA A 76 14.98 -9.19 -8.89
N VAL A 77 14.34 -9.92 -9.83
CA VAL A 77 14.01 -9.40 -11.16
C VAL A 77 12.99 -8.26 -11.07
N PHE A 78 11.95 -8.41 -10.24
CA PHE A 78 10.90 -7.43 -10.05
C PHE A 78 11.46 -6.09 -9.53
N PHE A 79 12.32 -6.13 -8.51
CA PHE A 79 12.93 -4.94 -7.91
C PHE A 79 14.23 -4.48 -8.61
N SER A 80 14.64 -5.14 -9.70
CA SER A 80 15.75 -4.65 -10.56
C SER A 80 15.39 -3.35 -11.30
N ARG A 81 14.10 -3.01 -11.34
CA ARG A 81 13.54 -1.77 -11.90
C ARG A 81 12.68 -1.09 -10.85
N GLY A 82 12.54 0.24 -10.95
CA GLY A 82 11.66 0.99 -10.07
C GLY A 82 10.19 0.54 -10.22
N GLN A 83 9.54 0.25 -9.09
CA GLN A 83 8.13 -0.15 -9.03
C GLN A 83 7.25 0.98 -8.52
N ALA A 84 5.97 0.95 -8.89
CA ALA A 84 5.00 1.91 -8.36
C ALA A 84 4.73 1.60 -6.88
N CYS A 85 5.03 2.56 -6.00
CA CYS A 85 4.75 2.44 -4.57
C CYS A 85 3.26 2.57 -4.25
N LEU A 86 2.90 2.34 -2.99
CA LEU A 86 1.51 2.40 -2.52
C LEU A 86 0.88 3.80 -2.56
N ARG A 87 1.66 4.87 -2.83
CA ARG A 87 1.11 6.19 -3.17
C ARG A 87 0.30 6.18 -4.47
N ALA A 88 0.59 5.23 -5.37
CA ALA A 88 -0.15 5.04 -6.61
C ALA A 88 -1.27 3.98 -6.48
N SER A 89 -1.41 3.34 -5.32
CA SER A 89 -2.42 2.31 -5.09
C SER A 89 -3.83 2.92 -5.19
N PRO A 90 -4.81 2.22 -5.81
CA PRO A 90 -6.21 2.62 -5.72
C PRO A 90 -6.70 2.81 -4.28
N LEU A 91 -6.12 2.09 -3.30
CA LEU A 91 -6.50 2.22 -1.89
C LEU A 91 -6.36 3.65 -1.39
N THR A 92 -5.21 4.26 -1.68
CA THR A 92 -4.89 5.62 -1.26
C THR A 92 -5.44 6.67 -2.22
N LYS A 93 -5.60 6.33 -3.49
CA LYS A 93 -6.11 7.25 -4.52
C LYS A 93 -7.63 7.44 -4.53
N THR A 94 -8.39 6.37 -4.35
CA THR A 94 -9.84 6.36 -4.63
C THR A 94 -10.69 5.79 -3.51
N TYR A 95 -10.13 4.91 -2.67
CA TYR A 95 -10.88 4.24 -1.61
C TYR A 95 -10.78 4.92 -0.24
N GLY A 96 -10.13 6.07 -0.14
CA GLY A 96 -10.14 6.89 1.08
C GLY A 96 -9.33 6.29 2.23
N TYR A 97 -8.32 5.49 1.92
CA TYR A 97 -7.42 4.93 2.91
C TYR A 97 -6.10 5.68 2.98
N GLY A 98 -5.59 5.86 4.19
CA GLY A 98 -4.20 6.13 4.47
C GLY A 98 -3.42 4.84 4.71
N ILE A 99 -2.13 4.86 4.38
CA ILE A 99 -1.21 3.77 4.68
C ILE A 99 -0.09 4.31 5.55
N HIS A 100 -0.01 3.84 6.79
CA HIS A 100 1.06 4.21 7.70
C HIS A 100 2.14 3.13 7.68
N SER A 101 3.40 3.55 7.57
CA SER A 101 4.58 2.70 7.68
C SER A 101 5.28 2.99 9.00
N ASN A 102 5.47 1.98 9.85
CA ASN A 102 6.15 2.13 11.13
C ASN A 102 7.68 2.29 10.96
N SER A 103 8.42 2.31 12.07
CA SER A 103 9.88 2.44 12.08
C SER A 103 10.61 1.27 11.42
N GLU A 104 10.00 0.08 11.38
CA GLU A 104 10.52 -1.10 10.69
C GLU A 104 10.13 -1.14 9.19
N GLY A 105 9.32 -0.18 8.73
CA GLY A 105 8.80 -0.14 7.36
C GLY A 105 7.63 -1.08 7.10
N LYS A 106 7.09 -1.72 8.14
CA LYS A 106 5.86 -2.52 8.07
C LYS A 106 4.65 -1.58 8.02
N ILE A 107 3.63 -1.97 7.28
CA ILE A 107 2.53 -1.08 6.94
C ILE A 107 1.20 -1.49 7.56
N ALA A 108 0.35 -0.51 7.83
CA ALA A 108 -1.03 -0.69 8.23
C ALA A 108 -1.94 0.24 7.44
N LEU A 109 -3.19 -0.20 7.23
CA LEU A 109 -4.22 0.54 6.50
C LEU A 109 -5.19 1.20 7.48
N TYR A 110 -5.46 2.49 7.28
CA TYR A 110 -6.41 3.24 8.11
C TYR A 110 -7.38 4.02 7.24
N GLY A 111 -8.67 3.94 7.51
CA GLY A 111 -9.64 4.83 6.88
C GLY A 111 -9.38 6.28 7.29
N MET A 112 -9.50 7.22 6.35
CA MET A 112 -9.21 8.63 6.62
C MET A 112 -10.15 9.27 7.65
N GLU A 113 -11.31 8.68 7.88
CA GLU A 113 -12.29 9.07 8.90
C GLU A 113 -11.90 8.62 10.32
N THR A 114 -10.93 7.71 10.45
CA THR A 114 -10.59 7.12 11.74
C THR A 114 -9.77 8.08 12.60
N ALA A 115 -9.98 8.04 13.92
CA ALA A 115 -9.20 8.85 14.87
C ALA A 115 -7.70 8.52 14.82
N ILE A 116 -7.34 7.26 14.51
CA ILE A 116 -5.94 6.84 14.37
C ILE A 116 -5.29 7.52 13.16
N TYR A 117 -5.97 7.58 12.01
CA TYR A 117 -5.48 8.32 10.86
C TYR A 117 -5.25 9.79 11.19
N GLN A 118 -6.22 10.44 11.84
CA GLN A 118 -6.11 11.85 12.23
C GLN A 118 -4.96 12.09 13.21
N LYS A 119 -4.69 11.14 14.12
CA LYS A 119 -3.50 11.19 15.00
C LYS A 119 -2.20 11.18 14.20
N PHE A 120 -2.06 10.30 13.21
CA PHE A 120 -0.86 10.28 12.36
C PHE A 120 -0.72 11.54 11.49
N VAL A 121 -1.84 12.12 11.03
CA VAL A 121 -1.82 13.41 10.32
C VAL A 121 -1.37 14.55 11.23
N ALA A 122 -1.76 14.54 12.51
CA ALA A 122 -1.39 15.56 13.49
C ALA A 122 -0.01 15.34 14.13
N ASP A 123 0.56 14.13 14.05
CA ASP A 123 1.84 13.79 14.68
C ASP A 123 3.03 14.32 13.87
N ASP A 124 3.83 15.21 14.44
CA ASP A 124 5.01 15.79 13.80
C ASP A 124 6.18 14.80 13.65
N ASN A 125 6.18 13.70 14.40
CA ASN A 125 7.21 12.66 14.29
C ASN A 125 6.97 11.73 13.10
N THR A 126 5.76 11.73 12.55
CA THR A 126 5.38 10.93 11.39
C THR A 126 5.52 11.76 10.12
N ALA A 127 6.41 11.36 9.22
CA ALA A 127 6.53 11.99 7.91
C ALA A 127 5.23 11.81 7.12
N LYS A 128 4.79 12.82 6.36
CA LYS A 128 3.55 12.75 5.59
C LYS A 128 3.84 12.91 4.11
N VAL A 129 3.33 11.99 3.31
CA VAL A 129 3.40 12.05 1.85
C VAL A 129 2.01 11.88 1.27
N LYS A 130 1.66 12.73 0.30
CA LYS A 130 0.34 12.63 -0.35
C LYS A 130 0.32 11.49 -1.36
N ALA A 131 -0.77 10.73 -1.40
CA ALA A 131 -1.06 9.84 -2.51
C ALA A 131 -1.09 10.60 -3.85
N MET A 132 -0.90 9.86 -4.93
CA MET A 132 -1.04 10.42 -6.27
C MET A 132 -2.49 10.82 -6.55
N ARG A 133 -2.70 11.80 -7.43
CA ARG A 133 -4.05 12.27 -7.79
C ARG A 133 -4.86 11.14 -8.41
N SER A 134 -6.15 11.07 -8.05
CA SER A 134 -7.08 10.04 -8.53
C SER A 134 -7.24 10.09 -10.05
N THR A 135 -7.36 11.29 -10.61
CA THR A 135 -7.31 11.58 -12.05
C THR A 135 -5.86 11.82 -12.50
N ARG A 136 -5.55 11.36 -13.70
CA ARG A 136 -4.21 11.44 -14.31
C ARG A 136 -3.82 12.88 -14.63
#